data_AF-A0A1A7KCC9-F1
#
_entry.id   AF-A0A1A7KCC9-F1
#
_cell.length_a   1.000
_cell.length_b   1.000
_cell.length_c   1.000
_cell.angle_alpha   90.00
_cell.angle_beta   90.00
_cell.angle_gamma   90.00
#
_symmetry.space_group_name_H-M   'P 1'
#
loop_
_entity.id
_entity.type
_entity.pdbx_description
1 polymer ?
#
loop_
_entity_poly.entity_id
_entity_poly.type
_entity_poly.pdbx_seq_one_letter_code
_entity_poly.pdbx_strand_id
1 'polypeptide(L)'
;MDNDGREQIIYIYNAGEFFGYSAILSNDTYGDTTLAIENSVIAFISKENFLRILDHSDFFSKLLLKSLSHEFSVMANLMTVLSQRTVRERVALSLLILHRKYQSNITEDKTYITLSRTDLANMVGTANETLARILHDFREDHLIVMEGRKILLIDLERLTRIANI
;
A
#
# COMPACT_ATOMS: atom_id res chain seq x y z
N MET A 1 6.74 -13.86 1.90
CA MET A 1 7.39 -14.12 3.20
C MET A 1 8.71 -14.81 2.91
N ASP A 2 9.84 -14.31 3.42
CA ASP A 2 11.10 -15.03 3.27
C ASP A 2 11.19 -16.19 4.27
N ASN A 3 12.24 -17.02 4.17
CA ASN A 3 12.45 -18.16 5.06
C ASN A 3 12.62 -17.76 6.54
N ASP A 4 12.89 -16.49 6.82
CA ASP A 4 13.02 -15.93 8.17
C ASP A 4 11.70 -15.32 8.67
N GLY A 5 10.62 -15.46 7.91
CA GLY A 5 9.29 -14.96 8.27
C GLY A 5 9.11 -13.46 8.03
N ARG A 6 10.02 -12.81 7.30
CA ARG A 6 9.91 -11.37 7.00
C ARG A 6 8.93 -11.13 5.87
N GLU A 7 8.15 -10.09 6.03
CA GLU A 7 7.13 -9.66 5.09
C GLU A 7 7.42 -8.24 4.62
N GLN A 8 7.13 -7.98 3.36
CA GLN A 8 7.16 -6.66 2.76
C GLN A 8 5.82 -6.45 2.09
N ILE A 9 5.08 -5.42 2.49
CA ILE A 9 3.87 -5.03 1.78
C ILE A 9 4.30 -4.24 0.55
N ILE A 10 3.96 -4.77 -0.62
CA ILE A 10 4.37 -4.20 -1.92
C ILE A 10 3.26 -3.41 -2.60
N TYR A 11 2.00 -3.68 -2.27
CA TYR A 11 0.84 -3.00 -2.82
C TYR A 11 -0.33 -3.05 -1.82
N ILE A 12 -1.18 -2.02 -1.82
CA ILE A 12 -2.44 -1.99 -1.07
C ILE A 12 -3.55 -1.75 -2.08
N TYR A 13 -4.49 -2.68 -2.20
CA TYR A 13 -5.61 -2.55 -3.12
C TYR A 13 -6.76 -1.77 -2.50
N ASN A 14 -7.43 -0.94 -3.31
CA ASN A 14 -8.64 -0.20 -2.97
C ASN A 14 -9.84 -0.77 -3.75
N ALA A 15 -11.04 -0.28 -3.42
CA ALA A 15 -12.27 -0.65 -4.12
C ALA A 15 -12.15 -0.38 -5.64
N GLY A 16 -12.52 -1.39 -6.43
CA GLY A 16 -12.48 -1.32 -7.90
C GLY A 16 -11.16 -1.74 -8.55
N GLU A 17 -10.12 -2.03 -7.76
CA GLU A 17 -8.86 -2.60 -8.28
C GLU A 17 -8.95 -4.14 -8.39
N PHE A 18 -8.25 -4.68 -9.38
CA PHE A 18 -8.09 -6.13 -9.58
C PHE A 18 -6.80 -6.60 -8.90
N PHE A 19 -6.75 -7.86 -8.50
CA PHE A 19 -5.52 -8.50 -8.00
C PHE A 19 -5.52 -9.99 -8.34
N GLY A 20 -4.35 -10.62 -8.26
CA GLY A 20 -4.16 -12.06 -8.47
C GLY A 20 -4.20 -12.53 -9.94
N TYR A 21 -4.42 -11.61 -10.88
CA TYR A 21 -4.46 -11.96 -12.31
C TYR A 21 -3.06 -12.13 -12.94
N SER A 22 -2.01 -11.62 -12.29
CA SER A 22 -0.62 -11.72 -12.78
C SER A 22 -0.18 -13.17 -12.98
N ALA A 23 -0.39 -14.03 -11.98
CA ALA A 23 -0.07 -15.46 -12.05
C ALA A 23 -0.87 -16.19 -13.14
N ILE A 24 -2.12 -15.79 -13.38
CA ILE A 24 -2.95 -16.35 -14.46
C ILE A 24 -2.37 -15.97 -15.83
N LEU A 25 -1.98 -14.70 -16.01
CA LEU A 25 -1.43 -14.18 -17.27
C LEU A 25 -0.02 -14.69 -17.56
N SER A 26 0.82 -14.85 -16.54
CA SER A 26 2.18 -15.42 -16.69
C SER A 26 2.19 -16.95 -16.77
N ASN A 27 1.04 -17.60 -16.53
CA ASN A 27 0.92 -19.04 -16.39
C ASN A 27 1.90 -19.62 -15.36
N ASP A 28 1.99 -18.96 -14.21
CA ASP A 28 2.88 -19.30 -13.10
C ASP A 28 2.09 -19.44 -11.79
N THR A 29 2.79 -19.82 -10.71
CA THR A 29 2.26 -19.84 -9.36
C THR A 29 2.29 -18.45 -8.71
N TYR A 30 1.48 -18.25 -7.68
CA TYR A 30 1.47 -16.99 -6.94
C TYR A 30 2.78 -16.81 -6.17
N GLY A 31 3.52 -15.75 -6.49
CA GLY A 31 4.75 -15.36 -5.78
C GLY A 31 4.49 -14.50 -4.54
N ASP A 32 3.25 -14.05 -4.35
CA ASP A 32 2.80 -13.19 -3.27
C ASP A 32 1.54 -13.74 -2.57
N THR A 33 1.17 -13.07 -1.48
CA THR A 33 -0.02 -13.37 -0.70
C THR A 33 -0.82 -12.10 -0.52
N THR A 34 -2.15 -12.22 -0.41
CA THR A 34 -3.03 -11.08 -0.19
C THR A 34 -3.84 -11.28 1.09
N LEU A 35 -3.88 -10.24 1.93
CA LEU A 35 -4.61 -10.23 3.20
C LEU A 35 -5.56 -9.03 3.23
N ALA A 36 -6.75 -9.23 3.79
CA ALA A 36 -7.69 -8.14 4.00
C ALA A 36 -7.27 -7.34 5.25
N ILE A 37 -7.01 -6.03 5.07
CA ILE A 37 -6.63 -5.12 6.17
C ILE A 37 -7.87 -4.71 6.99
N GLU A 38 -9.03 -4.69 6.35
CA GLU A 38 -10.33 -4.35 6.94
C GLU A 38 -11.43 -5.29 6.43
N ASN A 39 -12.66 -5.09 6.89
CA ASN A 39 -13.81 -5.85 6.38
C ASN A 39 -14.05 -5.49 4.91
N SER A 40 -13.82 -6.47 4.03
CA SER A 40 -13.86 -6.27 2.58
C SER A 40 -14.85 -7.21 1.91
N VAL A 41 -15.48 -6.72 0.84
CA VAL A 41 -16.27 -7.55 -0.09
C VAL A 41 -15.43 -7.75 -1.34
N ILE A 42 -15.18 -9.01 -1.68
CA ILE A 42 -14.34 -9.39 -2.83
C ILE A 42 -15.21 -10.09 -3.87
N ALA A 43 -15.23 -9.58 -5.09
CA ALA A 43 -15.84 -10.25 -6.23
C ALA A 43 -14.84 -11.26 -6.80
N PHE A 44 -15.24 -12.53 -6.88
CA PHE A 44 -14.40 -13.60 -7.41
C PHE A 44 -14.73 -13.87 -8.89
N ILE A 45 -13.68 -13.95 -9.72
CA ILE A 45 -13.77 -14.34 -11.14
C ILE A 45 -12.90 -15.59 -11.32
N SER A 46 -13.49 -16.69 -11.80
CA SER A 46 -12.71 -17.91 -12.05
C SER A 46 -11.72 -17.72 -13.20
N LYS A 47 -10.64 -18.52 -13.21
CA LYS A 47 -9.61 -18.48 -14.26
C LYS A 47 -10.21 -18.64 -15.67
N GLU A 48 -11.14 -19.57 -15.83
CA GLU A 48 -11.79 -19.86 -17.12
C GLU A 48 -12.61 -18.66 -17.59
N ASN A 49 -13.37 -18.03 -16.68
CA ASN A 49 -14.14 -16.85 -17.01
C ASN A 49 -13.25 -15.65 -17.34
N PHE A 50 -12.18 -15.46 -16.57
CA PHE A 50 -11.21 -14.40 -16.79
C PHE A 50 -10.58 -14.50 -18.19
N LEU A 51 -10.05 -15.68 -18.56
CA LEU A 51 -9.44 -15.92 -19.87
C LEU A 51 -10.45 -15.75 -21.00
N ARG A 52 -11.67 -16.27 -20.84
CA ARG A 52 -12.73 -16.10 -21.83
C ARG A 52 -13.11 -14.62 -22.04
N ILE A 53 -13.16 -13.81 -20.98
CA ILE A 53 -13.43 -12.37 -21.11
C ILE A 53 -12.25 -11.67 -21.80
N LEU A 54 -11.01 -12.06 -21.46
CA LEU A 54 -9.80 -11.53 -22.09
C LEU A 54 -9.77 -11.77 -23.60
N ASP A 55 -10.15 -12.97 -24.05
CA ASP A 55 -10.16 -13.34 -25.47
C ASP A 55 -11.26 -12.65 -26.29
N HIS A 56 -12.29 -12.11 -25.63
CA HIS A 56 -13.47 -11.56 -26.29
C HIS A 56 -13.71 -10.06 -26.04
N SER A 57 -12.91 -9.40 -25.20
CA SER A 57 -13.12 -8.00 -24.82
C SER A 57 -11.84 -7.18 -24.91
N ASP A 58 -11.70 -6.43 -26.01
CA ASP A 58 -10.62 -5.45 -26.17
C ASP A 58 -10.59 -4.40 -25.05
N PHE A 59 -11.78 -4.04 -24.53
CA PHE A 59 -11.89 -3.12 -23.41
C PHE A 59 -11.23 -3.70 -22.16
N PHE A 60 -11.51 -4.98 -21.85
CA PHE A 60 -10.93 -5.65 -20.69
C PHE A 60 -9.41 -5.81 -20.83
N SER A 61 -8.91 -6.18 -22.01
CA SER A 61 -7.48 -6.27 -22.30
C SER A 61 -6.76 -4.93 -22.10
N LYS A 62 -7.34 -3.82 -22.56
CA LYS A 62 -6.79 -2.47 -22.33
C LYS A 62 -6.83 -2.07 -20.86
N LEU A 63 -7.90 -2.42 -20.14
CA LEU A 63 -8.00 -2.18 -18.69
C LEU A 63 -6.92 -2.94 -17.91
N LEU A 64 -6.67 -4.19 -18.26
CA LEU A 64 -5.61 -5.00 -17.66
C LEU A 64 -4.21 -4.46 -17.98
N LEU A 65 -3.95 -4.07 -19.23
CA LEU A 65 -2.67 -3.44 -19.60
C LEU A 65 -2.41 -2.15 -18.80
N LYS A 66 -3.45 -1.33 -18.62
CA LYS A 66 -3.38 -0.13 -17.77
C LYS A 66 -3.08 -0.49 -16.31
N SER A 67 -3.74 -1.53 -15.78
CA SER A 67 -3.57 -1.99 -14.40
C SER A 67 -2.15 -2.52 -14.17
N LEU A 68 -1.66 -3.41 -15.05
CA LEU A 68 -0.28 -3.91 -15.04
C LEU A 68 0.75 -2.78 -15.12
N SER A 69 0.54 -1.81 -16.02
CA SER A 69 1.47 -0.68 -16.17
C SER A 69 1.52 0.18 -14.91
N HIS A 70 0.37 0.36 -14.25
CA HIS A 70 0.28 1.08 -12.99
C HIS A 70 0.99 0.33 -11.86
N GLU A 71 0.67 -0.95 -11.66
CA GLU A 71 1.31 -1.81 -10.66
C GLU A 71 2.82 -1.89 -10.86
N PHE A 72 3.29 -2.08 -12.09
CA PHE A 72 4.72 -2.08 -12.42
C PHE A 72 5.39 -0.75 -12.04
N SER A 73 4.75 0.39 -12.37
CA SER A 73 5.27 1.70 -12.01
C SER A 73 5.32 1.91 -10.49
N VAL A 74 4.31 1.44 -9.76
CA VAL A 74 4.30 1.48 -8.29
C VAL A 74 5.45 0.62 -7.73
N MET A 75 5.66 -0.58 -8.27
CA MET A 75 6.73 -1.48 -7.83
C MET A 75 8.13 -0.91 -8.11
N ALA A 76 8.34 -0.34 -9.29
CA ALA A 76 9.60 0.32 -9.64
C ALA A 76 9.89 1.51 -8.70
N ASN A 77 8.88 2.33 -8.41
CA ASN A 77 9.01 3.43 -7.45
C ASN A 77 9.32 2.92 -6.04
N LEU A 78 8.68 1.82 -5.61
CA LEU A 78 8.96 1.20 -4.32
C LEU A 78 10.43 0.76 -4.21
N MET A 79 11.01 0.17 -5.27
CA MET A 79 12.43 -0.18 -5.29
C MET A 79 13.33 1.04 -5.09
N THR A 80 13.03 2.16 -5.74
CA THR A 80 13.76 3.43 -5.55
C THR A 80 13.62 3.94 -4.12
N VAL A 81 12.39 3.92 -3.57
CA VAL A 81 12.11 4.34 -2.20
C VAL A 81 12.89 3.49 -1.18
N LEU A 82 12.88 2.17 -1.33
CA LEU A 82 13.56 1.26 -0.40
C LEU A 82 15.09 1.37 -0.46
N SER A 83 15.65 1.64 -1.65
CA SER A 83 17.10 1.70 -1.87
C SER A 83 17.72 3.06 -1.56
N GLN A 84 17.01 4.17 -1.82
CA GLN A 84 17.58 5.51 -1.75
C GLN A 84 17.10 6.33 -0.56
N ARG A 85 15.93 6.02 0.00
CA ARG A 85 15.33 6.82 1.08
C ARG A 85 15.62 6.22 2.45
N THR A 86 15.94 7.10 3.38
CA THR A 86 16.07 6.79 4.81
C THR A 86 14.74 6.27 5.38
N VAL A 87 14.80 5.50 6.47
CA VAL A 87 13.59 4.98 7.11
C VAL A 87 12.64 6.12 7.51
N ARG A 88 13.17 7.25 8.01
CA ARG A 88 12.34 8.42 8.39
C ARG A 88 11.57 9.00 7.20
N GLU A 89 12.23 9.17 6.04
CA GLU A 89 11.58 9.59 4.80
C GLU A 89 10.51 8.58 4.35
N ARG A 90 10.80 7.28 4.45
CA ARG A 90 9.85 6.21 4.09
C ARG A 90 8.62 6.18 4.99
N VAL A 91 8.77 6.40 6.30
CA VAL A 91 7.64 6.50 7.23
C VAL A 91 6.75 7.68 6.86
N ALA A 92 7.32 8.87 6.63
CA ALA A 92 6.55 10.05 6.22
C ALA A 92 5.81 9.81 4.90
N LEU A 93 6.49 9.27 3.89
CA LEU A 93 5.88 8.93 2.60
C LEU A 93 4.73 7.91 2.76
N SER A 94 4.94 6.85 3.54
CA SER A 94 3.92 5.81 3.75
C SER A 94 2.68 6.37 4.44
N LEU A 95 2.85 7.25 5.42
CA LEU A 95 1.73 7.93 6.07
C LEU A 95 0.96 8.83 5.09
N LEU A 96 1.64 9.56 4.21
CA LEU A 96 0.98 10.40 3.19
C LEU A 96 0.22 9.56 2.15
N ILE A 97 0.79 8.43 1.71
CA ILE A 97 0.12 7.49 0.79
C ILE A 97 -1.14 6.92 1.44
N LEU A 98 -1.03 6.45 2.69
CA LEU A 98 -2.17 5.92 3.43
C LEU A 98 -3.23 7.01 3.65
N HIS A 99 -2.84 8.22 4.05
CA HIS A 99 -3.77 9.33 4.21
C HIS A 99 -4.61 9.56 2.95
N ARG A 100 -3.99 9.60 1.76
CA ARG A 100 -4.72 9.73 0.48
C ARG A 100 -5.65 8.54 0.21
N LYS A 101 -5.20 7.31 0.48
CA LYS A 101 -6.02 6.10 0.29
C LYS A 101 -7.26 6.11 1.18
N TYR A 102 -7.12 6.49 2.45
CA TYR A 102 -8.24 6.57 3.40
C TYR A 102 -9.15 7.78 3.12
N GLN A 103 -8.61 8.91 2.66
CA GLN A 103 -9.40 10.10 2.32
C GLN A 103 -10.33 9.87 1.13
N SER A 104 -9.94 8.99 0.21
CA SER A 104 -10.75 8.62 -0.96
C SER A 104 -12.11 8.00 -0.60
N ASN A 105 -12.28 7.56 0.65
CA ASN A 105 -13.47 6.83 1.12
C ASN A 105 -14.36 7.64 2.09
N ILE A 106 -14.01 8.89 2.46
CA ILE A 106 -14.68 9.62 3.55
C ILE A 106 -14.87 11.11 3.22
N THR A 107 -16.05 11.66 3.52
CA THR A 107 -16.42 13.10 3.46
C THR A 107 -16.27 13.80 4.83
N GLU A 108 -15.32 13.36 5.66
CA GLU A 108 -15.10 13.92 7.00
C GLU A 108 -13.90 14.87 7.01
N ASP A 109 -13.94 15.87 7.91
CA ASP A 109 -12.86 16.85 8.12
C ASP A 109 -11.54 16.22 8.60
N LYS A 110 -11.56 14.99 9.13
CA LYS A 110 -10.39 14.29 9.68
C LYS A 110 -10.27 12.87 9.14
N THR A 111 -9.16 12.58 8.47
CA THR A 111 -8.86 11.23 7.96
C THR A 111 -7.89 10.51 8.89
N TYR A 112 -8.39 9.47 9.57
CA TYR A 112 -7.56 8.60 10.41
C TYR A 112 -7.02 7.41 9.62
N ILE A 113 -5.71 7.22 9.66
CA ILE A 113 -5.06 6.01 9.15
C ILE A 113 -5.20 4.91 10.20
N THR A 114 -5.79 3.78 9.83
CA THR A 114 -5.97 2.62 10.71
C THR A 114 -5.22 1.41 10.15
N LEU A 115 -3.99 1.20 10.61
CA LEU A 115 -3.17 0.06 10.19
C LEU A 115 -2.42 -0.51 11.39
N SER A 116 -2.18 -1.83 11.41
CA SER A 116 -1.37 -2.41 12.48
C SER A 116 0.07 -1.87 12.42
N ARG A 117 0.77 -1.82 13.55
CA ARG A 117 2.17 -1.36 13.57
C ARG A 117 3.08 -2.28 12.76
N THR A 118 2.80 -3.58 12.81
CA THR A 118 3.50 -4.59 12.01
C THR A 118 3.28 -4.37 10.52
N ASP A 119 2.05 -4.15 10.07
CA ASP A 119 1.78 -3.90 8.65
C ASP A 119 2.41 -2.58 8.19
N LEU A 120 2.36 -1.54 9.02
CA LEU A 120 3.03 -0.28 8.70
C LEU A 120 4.55 -0.46 8.63
N ALA A 121 5.14 -1.28 9.49
CA ALA A 121 6.56 -1.58 9.47
C ALA A 121 6.95 -2.39 8.22
N ASN A 122 6.12 -3.39 7.87
CA ASN A 122 6.27 -4.21 6.66
C ASN A 122 6.04 -3.39 5.38
N MET A 123 5.20 -2.35 5.41
CA MET A 123 5.02 -1.42 4.28
C MET A 123 6.23 -0.49 4.13
N VAL A 124 6.75 0.03 5.24
CA VAL A 124 7.95 0.90 5.26
C VAL A 124 9.24 0.12 4.96
N GLY A 125 9.24 -1.20 5.19
CA GLY A 125 10.43 -2.05 5.11
C GLY A 125 11.39 -1.75 6.26
N THR A 126 10.91 -1.79 7.50
CA THR A 126 11.72 -1.56 8.71
C THR A 126 11.26 -2.42 9.89
N ALA A 127 12.05 -2.46 10.96
CA ALA A 127 11.67 -3.13 12.19
C ALA A 127 10.66 -2.31 13.00
N ASN A 128 9.77 -2.99 13.73
CA ASN A 128 8.76 -2.37 14.59
C ASN A 128 9.33 -1.35 15.59
N GLU A 129 10.49 -1.64 16.19
CA GLU A 129 11.15 -0.74 17.14
C GLU A 129 11.58 0.57 16.48
N THR A 130 12.20 0.49 15.30
CA THR A 130 12.63 1.67 14.52
C THR A 130 11.44 2.51 14.11
N LEU A 131 10.36 1.87 13.63
CA LEU A 131 9.12 2.56 13.29
C LEU A 131 8.53 3.27 14.52
N ALA A 132 8.46 2.59 15.67
CA ALA A 132 7.91 3.16 16.90
C ALA A 132 8.67 4.42 17.35
N ARG A 133 10.01 4.40 17.26
CA ARG A 133 10.86 5.55 17.57
C ARG A 133 10.57 6.73 16.65
N ILE A 134 10.50 6.52 15.33
CA ILE A 134 10.22 7.59 14.37
C ILE A 134 8.82 8.17 14.58
N LEU A 135 7.82 7.33 14.85
CA LEU A 135 6.46 7.80 15.13
C LEU A 135 6.36 8.57 16.44
N HIS A 136 7.16 8.20 17.45
CA HIS A 136 7.28 8.98 18.67
C HIS A 136 7.86 10.36 18.36
N ASP A 137 8.97 10.44 17.63
CA ASP A 137 9.56 11.72 17.21
C ASP A 137 8.57 12.59 16.44
N PHE A 138 7.85 12.01 15.47
CA PHE A 138 6.84 12.73 14.69
C PHE A 138 5.70 13.28 15.56
N ARG A 139 5.37 12.60 16.67
CA ARG A 139 4.36 13.08 17.63
C ARG A 139 4.90 14.22 18.47
N GLU A 140 6.12 14.10 18.99
CA GLU A 140 6.77 15.18 19.75
C GLU A 140 7.00 16.44 18.89
N ASP A 141 7.28 16.25 17.59
CA ASP A 141 7.39 17.31 16.58
C ASP A 141 6.03 17.89 16.13
N HIS A 142 4.91 17.43 16.72
CA HIS A 142 3.53 17.80 16.40
C HIS A 142 3.11 17.57 14.92
N LEU A 143 3.76 16.62 14.24
CA LEU A 143 3.43 16.25 12.86
C LEU A 143 2.23 15.32 12.79
N ILE A 144 2.07 14.47 13.81
CA ILE A 144 0.99 13.48 13.90
C ILE A 144 0.38 13.44 15.30
N VAL A 145 -0.86 12.98 15.39
CA VAL A 145 -1.51 12.56 16.63
C VAL A 145 -1.77 11.06 16.56
N MET A 146 -1.52 10.35 17.66
CA MET A 146 -1.77 8.92 17.76
C MET A 146 -2.87 8.62 18.79
N GLU A 147 -3.92 7.93 18.35
CA GLU A 147 -5.03 7.48 19.18
C GLU A 147 -5.08 5.94 19.12
N GLY A 148 -4.30 5.29 19.97
CA GLY A 148 -4.11 3.84 19.93
C GLY A 148 -3.45 3.37 18.62
N ARG A 149 -4.23 2.67 17.78
CA ARG A 149 -3.80 2.23 16.43
C ARG A 149 -4.07 3.25 15.34
N LYS A 150 -4.85 4.31 15.63
CA LYS A 150 -5.19 5.34 14.66
C LYS A 150 -4.11 6.42 14.63
N ILE A 151 -3.80 6.92 13.45
CA ILE A 151 -2.88 8.03 13.23
C ILE A 151 -3.60 9.13 12.47
N LEU A 152 -3.58 10.35 12.99
CA LEU A 152 -4.03 11.56 12.31
C LEU A 152 -2.81 12.38 11.90
N LEU A 153 -2.77 12.85 10.65
CA LEU A 153 -1.72 13.75 10.18
C LEU A 153 -2.14 15.20 10.49
N ILE A 154 -1.28 15.94 11.19
CA ILE A 154 -1.54 17.32 11.59
C ILE A 154 -0.86 18.29 10.62
N ASP A 155 0.40 18.01 10.27
CA ASP A 155 1.19 18.86 9.38
C ASP A 155 1.61 18.09 8.12
N LEU A 156 0.71 18.10 7.13
CA LEU A 156 0.91 17.47 5.84
C LEU A 156 2.10 18.07 5.08
N GLU A 157 2.33 19.38 5.22
CA GLU A 157 3.39 20.08 4.49
C GLU A 157 4.77 19.69 5.02
N ARG A 158 4.96 19.69 6.33
CA ARG A 158 6.21 19.21 6.94
C ARG A 158 6.45 17.74 6.66
N LEU A 159 5.41 16.90 6.72
CA LEU A 159 5.54 15.48 6.35
C LEU A 159 5.95 15.31 4.88
N THR A 160 5.41 16.14 3.98
CA THR A 160 5.77 16.13 2.55
C THR A 160 7.23 16.51 2.35
N ARG A 161 7.71 17.56 3.05
CA ARG A 161 9.13 17.95 3.06
C ARG A 161 10.04 16.84 3.63
N ILE A 162 9.64 16.21 4.73
CA ILE A 162 10.37 15.06 5.30
C ILE A 162 10.36 13.88 4.33
N ALA A 163 9.28 13.67 3.60
CA ALA A 163 9.19 12.64 2.59
C ALA A 163 9.97 13.00 1.31
N ASN A 164 10.60 14.18 1.21
CA ASN A 164 11.40 14.60 0.06
C ASN A 164 10.64 14.43 -1.27
N ILE A 165 9.42 14.98 -1.32
CA ILE A 165 8.51 15.04 -2.49
C ILE A 165 7.82 16.40 -2.56
#